data_AF-A0A085FYF9-F1
#
_entry.id   AF-A0A085FYF9-F1
#
_cell.length_a   1.000
_cell.length_b   1.000
_cell.length_c   1.000
_cell.angle_alpha   90.00
_cell.angle_beta   90.00
_cell.angle_gamma   90.00
#
_symmetry.space_group_name_H-M   'P 1'
#
loop_
_entity.id
_entity.type
_entity.pdbx_description
1 polymer ?
#
loop_
_entity_poly.entity_id
_entity_poly.type
_entity_poly.pdbx_seq_one_letter_code
_entity_poly.pdbx_strand_id
1 'polypeptide(L)'
;MSAPAHAAFLHLCPAQSAPSGVPSAKARGADGKELRFVVTGAAALPGCRSLALGAAQVETLHVLGADATPTPTILLQGEARDGSFAVSEQTLVPEGDGQPSKPASMPLRTNLLDRMQVRAYGVEERVQARLDQGRLRIDCRAGSRPAGVLLTGPWTIPRLRAQLVARHSGKGQFTWQAADAAGAARESALDMGQLSAKGGAGSTRLALPAALDRGNWRHFVLACPAAGGSLALDSLVLEPDAPDAAPRSTWIWDRSAWLERGEELLDWAARERIGELFIVVPLEQGRIKDPELLSAFVRRAGQRGIGISAVEGDPHMVLPGERAATAARARAYAAYNAAAEPAARLKSIQFDIEPYLLPEHVLPAARLDAEYVATLAALREAAGGMPLEFVVPFWWGERQALLDGLARHADAVSVMDYRTDPEQILAFAIPFLDWGAASGKRVRIALEAGPLPFETQRRYRRAPIGAASDMLLFTIEGQQVAVLLRQPLAHPRALPYQLIDSRPIDGSATSFHKNKDALRALLPRLEADFGAWPGFAGIALHEWR
;
A
#
# COMPACT_ATOMS: atom_id res chain seq x y z
N MET A 1 -13.03 -27.93 15.83
CA MET A 1 -13.52 -28.98 16.77
C MET A 1 -13.78 -28.30 18.10
N SER A 2 -15.02 -28.34 18.59
CA SER A 2 -15.41 -27.72 19.87
C SER A 2 -14.83 -28.48 21.06
N ALA A 3 -14.26 -27.76 22.03
CA ALA A 3 -13.86 -28.33 23.32
C ALA A 3 -15.06 -29.02 24.01
N PRO A 4 -14.84 -29.99 24.92
CA PRO A 4 -15.90 -30.41 25.85
C PRO A 4 -16.47 -29.17 26.55
N ALA A 5 -17.78 -29.19 26.84
CA ALA A 5 -18.58 -28.03 27.27
C ALA A 5 -18.05 -27.25 28.49
N HIS A 6 -17.01 -27.75 29.16
CA HIS A 6 -16.28 -27.07 30.22
C HIS A 6 -14.79 -27.42 30.11
N ALA A 7 -13.97 -26.48 29.63
CA ALA A 7 -12.53 -26.60 29.67
C ALA A 7 -12.02 -26.16 31.04
N ALA A 8 -11.37 -27.07 31.76
CA ALA A 8 -10.92 -26.80 33.12
C ALA A 8 -9.48 -26.27 33.20
N PHE A 9 -8.61 -26.61 32.24
CA PHE A 9 -7.19 -26.30 32.31
C PHE A 9 -6.59 -25.91 30.94
N LEU A 10 -5.74 -24.87 30.97
CA LEU A 10 -4.84 -24.44 29.91
C LEU A 10 -3.45 -25.01 30.21
N HIS A 11 -2.84 -25.68 29.23
CA HIS A 11 -1.51 -26.23 29.37
C HIS A 11 -0.55 -25.65 28.32
N LEU A 12 0.69 -25.40 28.71
CA LEU A 12 1.81 -25.15 27.82
C LEU A 12 2.69 -26.41 27.82
N CYS A 13 2.74 -27.11 26.69
CA CYS A 13 3.43 -28.40 26.53
C CYS A 13 4.54 -28.29 25.48
N PRO A 14 5.59 -29.13 25.55
CA PRO A 14 6.42 -29.42 24.38
C PRO A 14 5.54 -29.88 23.20
N ALA A 15 5.80 -29.37 21.99
CA ALA A 15 4.90 -29.60 20.85
C ALA A 15 4.71 -31.09 20.50
N GLN A 16 5.74 -31.91 20.74
CA GLN A 16 5.73 -33.36 20.47
C GLN A 16 4.87 -34.16 21.47
N SER A 17 4.69 -33.66 22.69
CA SER A 17 3.90 -34.31 23.74
C SER A 17 2.50 -33.72 23.88
N ALA A 18 2.16 -32.71 23.08
CA ALA A 18 0.88 -32.04 23.15
C ALA A 18 -0.24 -32.91 22.55
N PRO A 19 -1.37 -33.11 23.25
CA PRO A 19 -2.52 -33.86 22.75
C PRO A 19 -3.03 -33.31 21.41
N SER A 20 -3.46 -34.20 20.52
CA SER A 20 -4.16 -33.87 19.28
C SER A 20 -5.68 -33.83 19.49
N GLY A 21 -6.41 -33.21 18.56
CA GLY A 21 -7.88 -33.16 18.59
C GLY A 21 -8.52 -32.23 19.64
N VAL A 22 -7.70 -31.45 20.36
CA VAL A 22 -8.15 -30.44 21.32
C VAL A 22 -7.85 -29.01 20.82
N PRO A 23 -8.56 -27.98 21.28
CA PRO A 23 -8.20 -26.59 20.99
C PRO A 23 -6.75 -26.33 21.37
N SER A 24 -5.97 -25.84 20.42
CA SER A 24 -4.54 -25.65 20.59
C SER A 24 -4.02 -24.47 19.78
N ALA A 25 -2.92 -23.89 20.23
CA ALA A 25 -2.18 -22.85 19.52
C ALA A 25 -0.68 -23.13 19.61
N LYS A 26 0.03 -22.94 18.50
CA LYS A 26 1.49 -23.11 18.45
C LYS A 26 2.16 -21.94 19.16
N ALA A 27 3.20 -22.23 19.93
CA ALA A 27 4.03 -21.25 20.63
C ALA A 27 5.51 -21.61 20.48
N ARG A 28 6.41 -20.72 20.89
CA ARG A 28 7.85 -21.00 20.83
C ARG A 28 8.55 -20.43 22.06
N GLY A 29 9.21 -21.30 22.82
CA GLY A 29 9.95 -20.90 24.02
C GLY A 29 11.11 -19.95 23.70
N ALA A 30 11.62 -19.25 24.71
CA ALA A 30 12.75 -18.33 24.58
C ALA A 30 14.05 -19.02 24.09
N ASP A 31 14.16 -20.33 24.25
CA ASP A 31 15.26 -21.18 23.77
C ASP A 31 15.01 -21.75 22.35
N GLY A 32 13.97 -21.28 21.66
CA GLY A 32 13.61 -21.71 20.31
C GLY A 32 12.82 -23.02 20.25
N LYS A 33 12.58 -23.70 21.39
CA LYS A 33 11.81 -24.95 21.43
C LYS A 33 10.37 -24.75 20.99
N GLU A 34 9.87 -25.68 20.20
CA GLU A 34 8.47 -25.71 19.80
C GLU A 34 7.59 -26.10 20.98
N LEU A 35 6.67 -25.20 21.31
CA LEU A 35 5.69 -25.39 22.36
C LEU A 35 4.29 -25.38 21.75
N ARG A 36 3.33 -25.89 22.51
CA ARG A 36 1.92 -25.85 22.14
C ARG A 36 1.09 -25.56 23.38
N PHE A 37 0.27 -24.53 23.28
CA PHE A 37 -0.84 -24.36 24.20
C PHE A 37 -1.94 -25.33 23.83
N VAL A 38 -2.51 -26.01 24.82
CA VAL A 38 -3.64 -26.92 24.65
C VAL A 38 -4.64 -26.71 25.77
N VAL A 39 -5.91 -26.92 25.49
CA VAL A 39 -6.97 -26.87 26.51
C VAL A 39 -7.55 -28.25 26.73
N THR A 40 -7.59 -28.71 27.98
CA THR A 40 -8.12 -30.03 28.34
C THR A 40 -8.93 -30.01 29.64
N GLY A 41 -9.61 -31.12 29.93
CA GLY A 41 -10.25 -31.34 31.23
C GLY A 41 -9.32 -31.90 32.33
N ALA A 42 -8.10 -32.30 31.98
CA ALA A 42 -7.16 -32.88 32.93
C ALA A 42 -6.46 -31.78 33.75
N ALA A 43 -6.35 -31.96 35.07
CA ALA A 43 -5.71 -30.97 35.95
C ALA A 43 -4.20 -30.80 35.71
N ALA A 44 -3.55 -31.83 35.17
CA ALA A 44 -2.14 -31.81 34.83
C ALA A 44 -1.89 -32.72 33.62
N LEU A 45 -0.88 -32.36 32.83
CA LEU A 45 -0.34 -33.19 31.75
C LEU A 45 1.17 -33.38 31.98
N PRO A 46 1.72 -34.59 31.74
CA PRO A 46 3.15 -34.83 31.92
C PRO A 46 4.01 -33.88 31.09
N GLY A 47 4.97 -33.23 31.73
CA GLY A 47 5.89 -32.30 31.07
C GLY A 47 5.27 -30.96 30.66
N CYS A 48 4.03 -30.66 31.05
CA CYS A 48 3.36 -29.41 30.72
C CYS A 48 3.18 -28.51 31.95
N ARG A 49 3.25 -27.19 31.74
CA ARG A 49 2.77 -26.22 32.73
C ARG A 49 1.26 -26.09 32.61
N SER A 50 0.56 -26.20 33.73
CA SER A 50 -0.90 -26.24 33.75
C SER A 50 -1.44 -25.05 34.55
N LEU A 51 -2.50 -24.43 34.04
CA LEU A 51 -3.22 -23.32 34.65
C LEU A 51 -4.71 -23.65 34.65
N ALA A 52 -5.35 -23.58 35.81
CA ALA A 52 -6.81 -23.73 35.88
C ALA A 52 -7.48 -22.54 35.18
N LEU A 53 -8.40 -22.83 34.26
CA LEU A 53 -9.24 -21.84 33.60
C LEU A 53 -10.60 -21.67 34.30
N GLY A 54 -10.98 -22.60 35.19
CA GLY A 54 -12.32 -22.64 35.79
C GLY A 54 -13.34 -23.27 34.85
N ALA A 55 -14.60 -22.83 34.89
CA ALA A 55 -15.66 -23.32 34.01
C ALA A 55 -15.63 -22.63 32.63
N ALA A 56 -14.44 -22.51 32.02
CA ALA A 56 -14.26 -21.76 30.79
C ALA A 56 -14.84 -22.52 29.58
N GLN A 57 -15.61 -21.82 28.76
CA GLN A 57 -16.05 -22.33 27.46
C GLN A 57 -15.13 -21.78 26.37
N VAL A 58 -13.98 -22.43 26.17
CA VAL A 58 -12.98 -21.95 25.21
C VAL A 58 -13.48 -22.14 23.78
N GLU A 59 -13.56 -21.04 23.03
CA GLU A 59 -13.85 -21.03 21.59
C GLU A 59 -12.58 -21.37 20.80
N THR A 60 -11.49 -20.65 21.05
CA THR A 60 -10.21 -20.84 20.38
C THR A 60 -9.04 -20.28 21.20
N LEU A 61 -7.82 -20.62 20.80
CA LEU A 61 -6.59 -20.06 21.33
C LEU A 61 -5.84 -19.31 20.24
N HIS A 62 -5.23 -18.18 20.60
CA HIS A 62 -4.34 -17.44 19.71
C HIS A 62 -3.11 -16.95 20.47
N VAL A 63 -1.92 -17.23 19.96
CA VAL A 63 -0.65 -16.84 20.61
C VAL A 63 -0.19 -15.52 20.03
N LEU A 64 0.08 -14.55 20.91
CA LEU A 64 0.68 -13.28 20.52
C LEU A 64 2.19 -13.49 20.29
N GLY A 65 2.78 -12.71 19.38
CA GLY A 65 4.22 -12.74 19.12
C GLY A 65 5.05 -12.55 20.39
N ALA A 66 6.25 -13.13 20.46
CA ALA A 66 7.07 -13.10 21.68
C ALA A 66 7.37 -11.67 22.17
N ASP A 67 7.53 -10.72 21.25
CA ASP A 67 7.80 -9.30 21.54
C ASP A 67 6.54 -8.42 21.55
N ALA A 68 5.36 -9.03 21.41
CA ALA A 68 4.09 -8.31 21.42
C ALA A 68 3.86 -7.62 22.77
N THR A 69 3.69 -6.31 22.79
CA THR A 69 3.22 -5.60 23.98
C THR A 69 1.70 -5.45 23.88
N PRO A 70 0.89 -6.08 24.76
CA PRO A 70 -0.55 -5.97 24.67
C PRO A 70 -0.98 -4.52 24.85
N THR A 71 -1.73 -3.99 23.90
CA THR A 71 -2.26 -2.62 23.94
C THR A 71 -3.68 -2.61 24.53
N PRO A 72 -4.29 -1.44 24.76
CA PRO A 72 -5.67 -1.36 25.25
C PRO A 72 -6.73 -1.83 24.26
N THR A 73 -6.42 -1.87 22.96
CA THR A 73 -7.29 -2.43 21.92
C THR A 73 -6.55 -3.48 21.11
N ILE A 74 -7.12 -4.68 21.01
CA ILE A 74 -6.64 -5.76 20.14
C ILE A 74 -7.72 -6.01 19.08
N LEU A 75 -7.34 -6.05 17.81
CA LEU A 75 -8.18 -6.53 16.73
C LEU A 75 -7.75 -7.95 16.39
N LEU A 76 -8.71 -8.88 16.29
CA LEU A 76 -8.48 -10.22 15.77
C LEU A 76 -9.28 -10.39 14.49
N GLN A 77 -8.62 -10.83 13.43
CA GLN A 77 -9.22 -11.17 12.14
C GLN A 77 -9.14 -12.67 11.93
N GLY A 78 -10.12 -13.22 11.22
CA GLY A 78 -10.22 -14.65 11.05
C GLY A 78 -11.50 -15.10 10.39
N GLU A 79 -11.54 -16.39 10.09
CA GLU A 79 -12.72 -17.02 9.51
C GLU A 79 -13.72 -17.39 10.61
N ALA A 80 -14.97 -16.95 10.47
CA ALA A 80 -16.07 -17.35 11.32
C ALA A 80 -16.91 -18.41 10.59
N ARG A 81 -16.87 -19.67 11.05
CA ARG A 81 -17.71 -20.77 10.52
C ARG A 81 -18.28 -21.59 11.66
N ASP A 82 -19.57 -21.97 11.53
CA ASP A 82 -20.28 -22.91 12.40
C ASP A 82 -20.13 -22.63 13.90
N GLY A 83 -20.21 -21.35 14.29
CA GLY A 83 -20.07 -20.92 15.68
C GLY A 83 -18.65 -21.10 16.26
N SER A 84 -17.63 -21.09 15.40
CA SER A 84 -16.22 -21.04 15.77
C SER A 84 -15.50 -19.92 15.01
N PHE A 85 -14.51 -19.31 15.65
CA PHE A 85 -13.68 -18.27 15.08
C PHE A 85 -12.22 -18.73 15.02
N ALA A 86 -11.69 -18.85 13.81
CA ALA A 86 -10.30 -19.21 13.57
C ALA A 86 -9.51 -17.95 13.26
N VAL A 87 -8.71 -17.48 14.23
CA VAL A 87 -7.90 -16.27 14.11
C VAL A 87 -6.79 -16.49 13.08
N SER A 88 -6.75 -15.68 12.02
CA SER A 88 -5.70 -15.63 11.02
C SER A 88 -4.67 -14.54 11.34
N GLU A 89 -5.13 -13.39 11.84
CA GLU A 89 -4.29 -12.21 12.07
C GLU A 89 -4.68 -11.47 13.35
N GLN A 90 -3.69 -10.82 13.96
CA GLN A 90 -3.87 -9.92 15.09
C GLN A 90 -3.25 -8.55 14.84
N THR A 91 -3.96 -7.48 15.22
CA THR A 91 -3.45 -6.11 15.25
C THR A 91 -3.49 -5.58 16.68
N LEU A 92 -2.33 -5.18 17.20
CA LEU A 92 -2.22 -4.46 18.47
C LEU A 92 -2.31 -2.97 18.16
N VAL A 93 -3.45 -2.34 18.47
CA VAL A 93 -3.67 -0.93 18.16
C VAL A 93 -3.00 -0.09 19.24
N PRO A 94 -1.94 0.69 18.94
CA PRO A 94 -1.31 1.57 19.92
C PRO A 94 -2.34 2.60 20.44
N GLU A 95 -2.20 3.02 21.70
CA GLU A 95 -2.82 4.27 22.12
C GLU A 95 -2.16 5.39 21.32
N GLY A 96 -2.96 6.15 20.58
CA GLY A 96 -2.46 7.18 19.67
C GLY A 96 -1.52 8.12 20.39
N ASP A 97 -0.23 7.95 20.17
CA ASP A 97 0.75 8.98 20.35
C ASP A 97 0.39 10.05 19.32
N GLY A 98 -0.04 11.22 19.80
CA GLY A 98 -0.33 12.39 18.98
C GLY A 98 0.91 12.95 18.30
N GLN A 99 1.72 12.10 17.67
CA GLN A 99 2.75 12.51 16.75
C GLN A 99 2.07 13.31 15.63
N PRO A 100 2.59 14.49 15.28
CA PRO A 100 2.07 15.24 14.15
C PRO A 100 2.14 14.35 12.91
N SER A 101 0.97 14.04 12.34
CA SER A 101 0.89 13.24 11.13
C SER A 101 1.70 13.93 10.04
N LYS A 102 2.61 13.20 9.40
CA LYS A 102 3.32 13.66 8.20
C LYS A 102 2.32 14.31 7.22
N PRO A 103 2.67 15.42 6.55
CA PRO A 103 1.75 16.07 5.61
C PRO A 103 1.27 15.06 4.55
N ALA A 104 -0.03 15.04 4.30
CA ALA A 104 -0.61 14.17 3.27
C ALA A 104 -0.25 14.70 1.87
N SER A 105 -0.50 13.93 0.82
CA SER A 105 -0.35 14.44 -0.54
C SER A 105 -1.51 15.38 -0.88
N MET A 106 -1.23 16.48 -1.61
CA MET A 106 -2.25 17.43 -2.05
C MET A 106 -3.27 16.72 -2.95
N PRO A 107 -4.59 16.83 -2.66
CA PRO A 107 -5.60 16.11 -3.41
C PRO A 107 -5.73 16.66 -4.83
N LEU A 108 -6.02 15.77 -5.77
CA LEU A 108 -6.24 16.10 -7.18
C LEU A 108 -7.72 16.44 -7.40
N ARG A 109 -8.00 17.43 -8.26
CA ARG A 109 -9.36 17.78 -8.72
C ARG A 109 -10.35 18.17 -7.61
N THR A 110 -9.86 18.46 -6.40
CA THR A 110 -10.66 18.92 -5.26
C THR A 110 -10.36 20.40 -4.97
N ASN A 111 -11.35 21.14 -4.45
CA ASN A 111 -11.14 22.52 -4.03
C ASN A 111 -10.22 22.57 -2.80
N LEU A 112 -8.98 23.02 -3.00
CA LEU A 112 -7.97 23.11 -1.96
C LEU A 112 -8.33 24.15 -0.89
N LEU A 113 -9.11 25.17 -1.26
CA LEU A 113 -9.52 26.25 -0.35
C LEU A 113 -10.34 25.73 0.85
N ASP A 114 -11.00 24.58 0.73
CA ASP A 114 -11.81 24.00 1.81
C ASP A 114 -10.98 23.60 3.04
N ARG A 115 -9.66 23.37 2.85
CA ARG A 115 -8.73 22.93 3.90
C ARG A 115 -7.45 23.76 3.99
N MET A 116 -7.41 24.89 3.28
CA MET A 116 -6.31 25.85 3.37
C MET A 116 -6.52 26.83 4.52
N GLN A 117 -5.43 27.44 4.98
CA GLN A 117 -5.45 28.60 5.86
C GLN A 117 -4.94 29.83 5.12
N VAL A 118 -5.46 30.99 5.52
CA VAL A 118 -5.15 32.28 4.90
C VAL A 118 -4.49 33.20 5.91
N ARG A 119 -3.38 33.82 5.52
CA ARG A 119 -2.73 34.87 6.32
C ARG A 119 -2.34 36.05 5.44
N ALA A 120 -2.88 37.23 5.72
CA ALA A 120 -2.43 38.46 5.09
C ALA A 120 -1.03 38.85 5.58
N TYR A 121 -0.23 39.47 4.71
CA TYR A 121 1.08 40.05 5.05
C TYR A 121 1.25 41.41 4.38
N GLY A 122 2.13 42.25 4.93
CA GLY A 122 2.49 43.55 4.37
C GLY A 122 2.58 44.65 5.42
N VAL A 123 3.24 45.75 5.08
CA VAL A 123 3.65 46.81 6.03
C VAL A 123 2.63 47.97 6.10
N GLU A 124 1.67 48.03 5.16
CA GLU A 124 0.72 49.16 5.00
C GLU A 124 -0.72 48.81 5.41
N GLU A 125 -0.95 47.64 6.01
CA GLU A 125 -2.29 47.10 6.31
C GLU A 125 -3.28 47.20 5.14
N ARG A 126 -2.76 47.13 3.90
CA ARG A 126 -3.54 47.37 2.69
C ARG A 126 -4.29 46.14 2.19
N VAL A 127 -4.22 45.02 2.90
CA VAL A 127 -4.77 43.74 2.47
C VAL A 127 -5.76 43.23 3.50
N GLN A 128 -6.98 42.98 3.05
CA GLN A 128 -7.96 42.21 3.81
C GLN A 128 -8.17 40.89 3.09
N ALA A 129 -8.15 39.79 3.82
CA ALA A 129 -8.37 38.46 3.26
C ALA A 129 -9.30 37.67 4.17
N ARG A 130 -10.33 37.05 3.57
CA ARG A 130 -11.29 36.20 4.29
C ARG A 130 -11.55 34.94 3.49
N LEU A 131 -11.29 33.79 4.10
CA LEU A 131 -11.63 32.48 3.59
C LEU A 131 -12.88 32.00 4.32
N ASP A 132 -13.95 31.73 3.58
CA ASP A 132 -15.23 31.28 4.13
C ASP A 132 -15.87 30.28 3.18
N GLN A 133 -16.26 29.11 3.70
CA GLN A 133 -16.90 28.03 2.94
C GLN A 133 -16.21 27.73 1.59
N GLY A 134 -14.88 27.58 1.60
CA GLY A 134 -14.12 27.22 0.39
C GLY A 134 -13.93 28.35 -0.62
N ARG A 135 -14.36 29.58 -0.30
CA ARG A 135 -14.19 30.77 -1.14
C ARG A 135 -13.30 31.79 -0.44
N LEU A 136 -12.25 32.23 -1.13
CA LEU A 136 -11.34 33.26 -0.63
C LEU A 136 -11.70 34.61 -1.24
N ARG A 137 -11.83 35.65 -0.42
CA ARG A 137 -11.94 37.05 -0.85
C ARG A 137 -10.72 37.82 -0.40
N ILE A 138 -10.14 38.60 -1.30
CA ILE A 138 -8.96 39.44 -1.07
C ILE A 138 -9.29 40.85 -1.59
N ASP A 139 -9.13 41.84 -0.71
CA ASP A 139 -9.26 43.25 -1.07
C ASP A 139 -7.93 43.95 -0.78
N CYS A 140 -7.33 44.50 -1.83
CA CYS A 140 -6.06 45.22 -1.79
C CYS A 140 -6.29 46.70 -2.05
N ARG A 141 -5.95 47.57 -1.09
CA ARG A 141 -5.83 49.00 -1.33
C ARG A 141 -4.55 49.30 -2.13
N ALA A 142 -4.53 50.43 -2.83
CA ALA A 142 -3.35 50.89 -3.55
C ALA A 142 -2.19 51.14 -2.56
N GLY A 143 -0.96 50.85 -2.99
CA GLY A 143 0.24 50.97 -2.17
C GLY A 143 1.47 50.48 -2.92
N SER A 144 2.67 50.92 -2.51
CA SER A 144 3.92 50.63 -3.20
C SER A 144 4.78 49.59 -2.48
N ARG A 145 4.46 49.26 -1.21
CA ARG A 145 5.18 48.24 -0.44
C ARG A 145 4.63 46.82 -0.73
N PRO A 146 5.49 45.77 -0.56
CA PRO A 146 5.05 44.38 -0.64
C PRO A 146 3.90 44.10 0.32
N ALA A 147 2.83 43.54 -0.20
CA ALA A 147 1.68 43.10 0.56
C ALA A 147 0.93 42.02 -0.22
N GLY A 148 0.26 41.13 0.49
CA GLY A 148 -0.46 40.04 -0.14
C GLY A 148 -1.02 39.04 0.86
N VAL A 149 -1.22 37.83 0.36
CA VAL A 149 -1.81 36.72 1.11
C VAL A 149 -0.95 35.48 0.96
N LEU A 150 -0.72 34.78 2.07
CA LEU A 150 -0.14 33.44 2.10
C LEU A 150 -1.26 32.41 2.24
N LEU A 151 -1.22 31.37 1.41
CA LEU A 151 -2.10 30.21 1.47
C LEU A 151 -1.31 28.99 1.86
N THR A 152 -1.57 28.46 3.06
CA THR A 152 -0.93 27.26 3.60
C THR A 152 -1.92 26.10 3.62
N GLY A 153 -1.43 24.86 3.56
CA GLY A 153 -2.25 23.66 3.64
C GLY A 153 -1.48 22.50 4.27
N PRO A 154 -2.17 21.44 4.73
CA PRO A 154 -1.56 20.32 5.44
C PRO A 154 -0.94 19.27 4.50
N TRP A 155 -0.37 19.72 3.37
CA TRP A 155 0.03 18.82 2.29
C TRP A 155 1.46 19.05 1.77
N THR A 156 2.02 18.01 1.15
CA THR A 156 3.06 18.13 0.13
C THR A 156 2.44 18.18 -1.26
N ILE A 157 3.16 18.70 -2.25
CA ILE A 157 2.71 18.64 -3.66
C ILE A 157 3.27 17.35 -4.29
N PRO A 158 2.45 16.49 -4.92
CA PRO A 158 2.98 15.32 -5.60
C PRO A 158 3.83 15.69 -6.84
N ARG A 159 4.66 14.76 -7.32
CA ARG A 159 5.59 14.97 -8.44
C ARG A 159 4.97 14.82 -9.83
N LEU A 160 3.65 14.64 -9.93
CA LEU A 160 2.92 14.58 -11.20
C LEU A 160 3.11 15.84 -12.07
N ARG A 161 2.96 15.72 -13.38
CA ARG A 161 2.76 16.88 -14.26
C ARG A 161 1.38 17.47 -13.99
N ALA A 162 1.33 18.70 -13.50
CA ALA A 162 0.09 19.34 -13.09
C ALA A 162 0.18 20.86 -13.13
N GLN A 163 -1.00 21.46 -13.18
CA GLN A 163 -1.21 22.90 -13.11
C GLN A 163 -2.17 23.22 -11.97
N LEU A 164 -1.98 24.39 -11.38
CA LEU A 164 -2.92 24.93 -10.42
C LEU A 164 -3.96 25.78 -11.16
N VAL A 165 -5.23 25.42 -11.02
CA VAL A 165 -6.35 26.09 -11.70
C VAL A 165 -7.13 26.90 -10.68
N ALA A 166 -7.08 28.22 -10.85
CA ALA A 166 -7.83 29.17 -10.05
C ALA A 166 -9.05 29.64 -10.82
N ARG A 167 -10.25 29.41 -10.28
CA ARG A 167 -11.49 30.07 -10.76
C ARG A 167 -11.71 31.31 -9.92
N HIS A 168 -11.93 32.43 -10.59
CA HIS A 168 -11.89 33.73 -9.93
C HIS A 168 -12.81 34.77 -10.54
N SER A 169 -13.02 35.85 -9.80
CA SER A 169 -13.65 37.09 -10.26
C SER A 169 -13.07 38.29 -9.51
N GLY A 170 -13.39 39.51 -9.95
CA GLY A 170 -12.89 40.74 -9.34
C GLY A 170 -12.07 41.59 -10.30
N LYS A 171 -11.26 42.52 -9.79
CA LYS A 171 -10.53 43.50 -10.58
C LYS A 171 -9.08 43.61 -10.12
N GLY A 172 -8.13 43.47 -11.05
CA GLY A 172 -6.70 43.70 -10.81
C GLY A 172 -5.81 42.60 -11.35
N GLN A 173 -4.50 42.79 -11.24
CA GLN A 173 -3.49 41.85 -11.70
C GLN A 173 -2.66 41.39 -10.49
N PHE A 174 -2.85 40.13 -10.11
CA PHE A 174 -2.23 39.53 -8.93
C PHE A 174 -1.10 38.61 -9.36
N THR A 175 0.07 38.73 -8.74
CA THR A 175 1.18 37.80 -8.99
C THR A 175 1.03 36.58 -8.10
N TRP A 176 1.21 35.40 -8.68
CA TRP A 176 1.18 34.11 -7.99
C TRP A 176 2.58 33.54 -7.87
N GLN A 177 2.91 33.06 -6.68
CA GLN A 177 4.21 32.45 -6.41
C GLN A 177 4.05 31.25 -5.47
N ALA A 178 5.05 30.39 -5.40
CA ALA A 178 5.12 29.28 -4.45
C ALA A 178 6.42 29.31 -3.66
N ALA A 179 6.35 29.02 -2.36
CA ALA A 179 7.52 28.88 -1.51
C ALA A 179 7.60 27.47 -0.94
N ASP A 180 8.77 26.84 -1.11
CA ASP A 180 9.20 25.69 -0.33
C ASP A 180 9.87 26.12 0.98
N ALA A 181 10.32 25.16 1.79
CA ALA A 181 10.96 25.42 3.07
C ALA A 181 12.17 26.35 2.97
N ALA A 182 13.00 26.18 1.93
CA ALA A 182 14.19 26.98 1.72
C ALA A 182 13.83 28.41 1.27
N GLY A 183 12.84 28.54 0.38
CA GLY A 183 12.30 29.82 -0.04
C GLY A 183 11.68 30.59 1.13
N ALA A 184 10.82 29.94 1.91
CA ALA A 184 10.14 30.50 3.06
C ALA A 184 11.11 31.00 4.14
N ALA A 185 12.18 30.26 4.42
CA ALA A 185 13.21 30.66 5.39
C ALA A 185 13.98 31.92 4.96
N ARG A 186 14.04 32.20 3.65
CA ARG A 186 14.67 33.41 3.08
C ARG A 186 13.66 34.48 2.66
N GLU A 187 12.38 34.32 3.02
CA GLU A 187 11.29 35.20 2.60
C GLU A 187 11.23 35.40 1.06
N SER A 188 11.49 34.32 0.32
CA SER A 188 11.51 34.30 -1.14
C SER A 188 10.53 33.26 -1.69
N ALA A 189 10.00 33.50 -2.89
CA ALA A 189 9.06 32.61 -3.56
C ALA A 189 9.37 32.52 -5.07
N LEU A 190 9.07 31.37 -5.65
CA LEU A 190 9.23 31.09 -7.08
C LEU A 190 8.00 31.57 -7.84
N ASP A 191 8.21 32.32 -8.92
CA ASP A 191 7.14 32.86 -9.75
C ASP A 191 6.34 31.75 -10.45
N MET A 192 5.01 31.89 -10.44
CA MET A 192 4.05 31.02 -11.13
C MET A 192 3.27 31.77 -12.22
N GLY A 193 3.48 33.08 -12.35
CA GLY A 193 2.80 33.94 -13.31
C GLY A 193 1.74 34.83 -12.66
N GLN A 194 0.79 35.28 -13.48
CA GLN A 194 -0.17 36.32 -13.08
C GLN A 194 -1.62 35.88 -13.28
N LEU A 195 -2.46 36.29 -12.34
CA LEU A 195 -3.91 36.17 -12.39
C LEU A 195 -4.50 37.55 -12.67
N SER A 196 -5.15 37.71 -13.83
CA SER A 196 -5.80 38.96 -14.24
C SER A 196 -7.32 38.86 -14.07
N ALA A 197 -7.86 39.53 -13.07
CA ALA A 197 -9.29 39.61 -12.82
C ALA A 197 -9.88 40.84 -13.55
N LYS A 198 -10.90 40.61 -14.41
CA LYS A 198 -11.46 41.61 -15.35
C LYS A 198 -12.96 41.89 -15.12
N GLY A 199 -13.40 41.85 -13.87
CA GLY A 199 -14.77 42.10 -13.39
C GLY A 199 -15.64 40.85 -13.36
N GLY A 200 -15.67 40.08 -14.45
CA GLY A 200 -16.45 38.84 -14.57
C GLY A 200 -15.74 37.59 -14.03
N ALA A 201 -16.44 36.46 -14.08
CA ALA A 201 -15.86 35.16 -13.79
C ALA A 201 -14.77 34.80 -14.83
N GLY A 202 -13.66 34.27 -14.35
CA GLY A 202 -12.51 33.87 -15.13
C GLY A 202 -11.87 32.60 -14.56
N SER A 203 -10.97 32.02 -15.35
CA SER A 203 -10.15 30.88 -14.93
C SER A 203 -8.72 31.14 -15.36
N THR A 204 -7.76 30.92 -14.46
CA THR A 204 -6.33 31.02 -14.74
C THR A 204 -5.67 29.69 -14.42
N ARG A 205 -4.81 29.22 -15.32
CA ARG A 205 -3.96 28.06 -15.11
C ARG A 205 -2.54 28.53 -14.81
N LEU A 206 -1.96 28.02 -13.75
CA LEU A 206 -0.64 28.40 -13.25
C LEU A 206 0.24 27.16 -13.24
N ALA A 207 1.34 27.22 -13.97
CA ALA A 207 2.31 26.13 -13.99
C ALA A 207 3.04 26.06 -12.64
N LEU A 208 3.29 24.84 -12.15
CA LEU A 208 4.15 24.64 -10.99
C LEU A 208 5.62 24.88 -11.39
N PRO A 209 6.39 25.67 -10.62
CA PRO A 209 7.78 25.93 -10.97
C PRO A 209 8.60 24.64 -10.94
N ALA A 210 9.44 24.40 -11.96
CA ALA A 210 10.26 23.19 -12.04
C ALA A 210 11.28 23.08 -10.88
N ALA A 211 11.74 24.22 -10.36
CA ALA A 211 12.69 24.30 -9.26
C ALA A 211 12.05 24.19 -7.86
N LEU A 212 10.72 24.12 -7.77
CA LEU A 212 10.03 24.04 -6.49
C LEU A 212 10.30 22.68 -5.83
N ASP A 213 10.81 22.68 -4.59
CA ASP A 213 10.82 21.46 -3.79
C ASP A 213 9.40 21.14 -3.31
N ARG A 214 8.72 20.32 -4.11
CA ARG A 214 7.33 19.93 -3.90
C ARG A 214 7.10 19.14 -2.61
N GLY A 215 8.09 18.35 -2.19
CA GLY A 215 8.04 17.58 -0.94
C GLY A 215 8.16 18.46 0.30
N ASN A 216 8.78 19.63 0.16
CA ASN A 216 8.93 20.62 1.23
C ASN A 216 8.17 21.92 0.97
N TRP A 217 7.14 21.89 0.13
CA TRP A 217 6.27 23.04 -0.09
C TRP A 217 5.72 23.59 1.25
N ARG A 218 5.52 24.90 1.34
CA ARG A 218 5.01 25.57 2.56
C ARG A 218 3.77 26.41 2.30
N HIS A 219 3.77 27.20 1.23
CA HIS A 219 2.63 28.05 0.91
C HIS A 219 2.65 28.56 -0.53
N PHE A 220 1.49 28.96 -1.01
CA PHE A 220 1.36 29.87 -2.16
C PHE A 220 1.33 31.31 -1.67
N VAL A 221 1.85 32.22 -2.49
CA VAL A 221 1.86 33.66 -2.25
C VAL A 221 1.04 34.32 -3.35
N LEU A 222 0.05 35.11 -2.95
CA LEU A 222 -0.68 36.01 -3.83
C LEU A 222 -0.29 37.45 -3.50
N ALA A 223 0.48 38.09 -4.38
CA ALA A 223 0.90 39.47 -4.19
C ALA A 223 -0.15 40.45 -4.72
N CYS A 224 -0.48 41.46 -3.91
CA CYS A 224 -1.42 42.50 -4.28
C CYS A 224 -0.83 43.47 -5.31
N PRO A 225 -1.58 43.87 -6.36
CA PRO A 225 -1.17 44.92 -7.29
C PRO A 225 -0.91 46.24 -6.57
N ALA A 226 0.00 47.04 -7.11
CA ALA A 226 0.31 48.37 -6.58
C ALA A 226 -0.87 49.35 -6.71
N ALA A 227 -1.64 49.24 -7.80
CA ALA A 227 -2.84 50.04 -8.03
C ALA A 227 -4.06 49.64 -7.16
N GLY A 228 -3.93 48.59 -6.35
CA GLY A 228 -5.05 47.99 -5.63
C GLY A 228 -5.93 47.12 -6.54
N GLY A 229 -6.86 46.40 -5.93
CA GLY A 229 -7.73 45.45 -6.62
C GLY A 229 -8.51 44.58 -5.66
N SER A 230 -9.51 43.88 -6.19
CA SER A 230 -10.30 42.88 -5.47
C SER A 230 -10.24 41.55 -6.20
N LEU A 231 -10.15 40.45 -5.46
CA LEU A 231 -10.09 39.11 -6.01
C LEU A 231 -10.94 38.17 -5.16
N ALA A 232 -11.93 37.54 -5.77
CA ALA A 232 -12.59 36.37 -5.22
C ALA A 232 -12.03 35.13 -5.92
N LEU A 233 -11.48 34.18 -5.18
CA LEU A 233 -11.19 32.83 -5.66
C LEU A 233 -12.35 31.92 -5.25
N ASP A 234 -13.09 31.44 -6.24
CA ASP A 234 -14.20 30.52 -6.06
C ASP A 234 -13.73 29.08 -5.91
N SER A 235 -12.60 28.73 -6.53
CA SER A 235 -11.94 27.45 -6.32
C SER A 235 -10.45 27.52 -6.65
N LEU A 236 -9.67 26.71 -5.96
CA LEU A 236 -8.27 26.45 -6.30
C LEU A 236 -8.06 24.94 -6.38
N VAL A 237 -7.65 24.44 -7.54
CA VAL A 237 -7.62 22.99 -7.80
C VAL A 237 -6.27 22.60 -8.41
N LEU A 238 -5.66 21.54 -7.90
CA LEU A 238 -4.52 20.89 -8.56
C LEU A 238 -5.06 19.95 -9.65
N GLU A 239 -4.87 20.32 -10.91
CA GLU A 239 -5.30 19.53 -12.07
C GLU A 239 -4.11 18.82 -12.71
N PRO A 240 -4.15 17.48 -12.85
CA PRO A 240 -3.19 16.74 -13.66
C PRO A 240 -3.19 17.25 -15.11
N ASP A 241 -1.99 17.33 -15.70
CA ASP A 241 -1.84 17.56 -17.14
C ASP A 241 -2.38 16.37 -17.94
N ALA A 242 -2.43 16.50 -19.28
CA ALA A 242 -2.85 15.41 -20.14
C ALA A 242 -2.00 14.14 -19.88
N PRO A 243 -2.63 12.98 -19.64
CA PRO A 243 -1.91 11.78 -19.27
C PRO A 243 -1.12 11.21 -20.45
N ASP A 244 0.04 10.62 -20.17
CA ASP A 244 0.67 9.72 -21.13
C ASP A 244 -0.09 8.39 -21.07
N ALA A 245 -0.50 7.88 -22.24
CA ALA A 245 -1.19 6.60 -22.31
C ALA A 245 -0.25 5.46 -21.95
N ALA A 246 -0.63 4.63 -20.97
CA ALA A 246 0.12 3.46 -20.57
C ALA A 246 -0.76 2.20 -20.64
N PRO A 247 -0.26 1.08 -21.22
CA PRO A 247 -1.07 -0.11 -21.41
C PRO A 247 -1.39 -0.79 -20.07
N ARG A 248 -2.59 -1.34 -19.96
CA ARG A 248 -2.96 -2.26 -18.88
C ARG A 248 -2.17 -3.55 -18.96
N SER A 249 -1.94 -4.18 -17.83
CA SER A 249 -1.29 -5.49 -17.72
C SER A 249 -2.08 -6.43 -16.82
N THR A 250 -1.83 -7.74 -16.89
CA THR A 250 -2.47 -8.74 -16.02
C THR A 250 -1.58 -9.96 -15.85
N TRP A 251 -1.72 -10.63 -14.71
CA TRP A 251 -1.08 -11.92 -14.43
C TRP A 251 -1.89 -13.07 -15.02
N ILE A 252 -1.17 -14.08 -15.52
CA ILE A 252 -1.70 -15.36 -15.99
C ILE A 252 -0.87 -16.47 -15.35
N TRP A 253 -1.30 -16.88 -14.15
CA TRP A 253 -0.61 -17.90 -13.34
C TRP A 253 -0.77 -19.32 -13.93
N ASP A 254 -1.91 -19.62 -14.54
CA ASP A 254 -2.16 -20.90 -15.20
C ASP A 254 -1.37 -21.01 -16.53
N ARG A 255 -0.31 -21.82 -16.49
CA ARG A 255 0.58 -22.07 -17.64
C ARG A 255 -0.14 -22.65 -18.86
N SER A 256 -1.21 -23.43 -18.65
CA SER A 256 -1.98 -24.02 -19.76
C SER A 256 -2.67 -22.95 -20.61
N ALA A 257 -2.94 -21.77 -20.03
CA ALA A 257 -3.57 -20.66 -20.75
C ALA A 257 -2.74 -20.19 -21.96
N TRP A 258 -1.41 -20.18 -21.87
CA TRP A 258 -0.55 -19.79 -23.00
C TRP A 258 0.02 -20.99 -23.76
N LEU A 259 0.25 -22.12 -23.10
CA LEU A 259 0.76 -23.34 -23.73
C LEU A 259 -0.26 -24.01 -24.63
N GLU A 260 -1.53 -24.08 -24.20
CA GLU A 260 -2.58 -24.84 -24.87
C GLU A 260 -3.64 -23.93 -25.49
N ARG A 261 -3.95 -22.80 -24.81
CA ARG A 261 -5.05 -21.88 -25.19
C ARG A 261 -4.56 -20.48 -25.60
N GLY A 262 -3.34 -20.40 -26.14
CA GLY A 262 -2.66 -19.12 -26.39
C GLY A 262 -3.44 -18.13 -27.26
N GLU A 263 -4.10 -18.58 -28.34
CA GLU A 263 -4.90 -17.67 -29.18
C GLU A 263 -6.12 -17.12 -28.44
N GLU A 264 -6.83 -17.96 -27.68
CA GLU A 264 -7.96 -17.53 -26.86
C GLU A 264 -7.54 -16.48 -25.83
N LEU A 265 -6.39 -16.70 -25.19
CA LEU A 265 -5.80 -15.77 -24.23
C LEU A 265 -5.48 -14.42 -24.89
N LEU A 266 -4.84 -14.42 -26.06
CA LEU A 266 -4.49 -13.19 -26.77
C LEU A 266 -5.71 -12.44 -27.29
N ASP A 267 -6.73 -13.14 -27.78
CA ASP A 267 -7.97 -12.52 -28.23
C ASP A 267 -8.75 -11.92 -27.05
N TRP A 268 -8.76 -12.58 -25.90
CA TRP A 268 -9.31 -12.02 -24.65
C TRP A 268 -8.55 -10.76 -24.22
N ALA A 269 -7.22 -10.82 -24.18
CA ALA A 269 -6.38 -9.68 -23.79
C ALA A 269 -6.62 -8.47 -24.70
N ALA A 270 -6.73 -8.67 -26.01
CA ALA A 270 -7.05 -7.62 -26.97
C ALA A 270 -8.43 -6.98 -26.71
N ARG A 271 -9.48 -7.80 -26.46
CA ARG A 271 -10.82 -7.28 -26.12
C ARG A 271 -10.83 -6.47 -24.83
N GLU A 272 -10.03 -6.90 -23.85
CA GLU A 272 -9.88 -6.24 -22.55
C GLU A 272 -8.91 -5.06 -22.56
N ARG A 273 -8.31 -4.74 -23.72
CA ARG A 273 -7.30 -3.68 -23.90
C ARG A 273 -6.07 -3.88 -22.99
N ILE A 274 -5.69 -5.12 -22.78
CA ILE A 274 -4.45 -5.50 -22.12
C ILE A 274 -3.31 -5.41 -23.13
N GLY A 275 -2.28 -4.62 -22.82
CA GLY A 275 -1.09 -4.48 -23.65
C GLY A 275 0.14 -5.23 -23.14
N GLU A 276 0.04 -5.89 -21.98
CA GLU A 276 1.10 -6.76 -21.45
C GLU A 276 0.56 -7.90 -20.59
N LEU A 277 1.09 -9.11 -20.79
CA LEU A 277 0.77 -10.29 -19.98
C LEU A 277 2.01 -10.72 -19.17
N PHE A 278 1.82 -10.92 -17.87
CA PHE A 278 2.79 -11.58 -17.00
C PHE A 278 2.47 -13.07 -16.95
N ILE A 279 3.31 -13.91 -17.57
CA ILE A 279 3.06 -15.36 -17.68
C ILE A 279 4.11 -16.17 -16.91
N VAL A 280 3.68 -17.29 -16.34
CA VAL A 280 4.62 -18.25 -15.74
C VAL A 280 5.26 -19.08 -16.86
N VAL A 281 6.59 -18.98 -16.97
CA VAL A 281 7.37 -19.70 -17.98
C VAL A 281 8.13 -20.86 -17.32
N PRO A 282 7.85 -22.12 -17.66
CA PRO A 282 8.54 -23.25 -17.04
C PRO A 282 10.04 -23.28 -17.37
N LEU A 283 10.85 -23.54 -16.34
CA LEU A 283 12.26 -23.87 -16.50
C LEU A 283 12.48 -25.37 -16.28
N GLU A 284 13.38 -25.96 -17.06
CA GLU A 284 13.87 -27.32 -16.92
C GLU A 284 15.40 -27.31 -17.05
N GLN A 285 16.10 -27.89 -16.07
CA GLN A 285 17.57 -27.95 -16.04
C GLN A 285 18.26 -26.58 -16.27
N GLY A 286 17.69 -25.50 -15.70
CA GLY A 286 18.25 -24.15 -15.80
C GLY A 286 18.05 -23.47 -17.17
N ARG A 287 17.11 -23.95 -17.99
CA ARG A 287 16.75 -23.36 -19.29
C ARG A 287 15.23 -23.30 -19.42
N ILE A 288 14.73 -22.46 -20.33
CA ILE A 288 13.31 -22.48 -20.70
C ILE A 288 12.98 -23.85 -21.29
N LYS A 289 11.94 -24.50 -20.77
CA LYS A 289 11.57 -25.87 -21.15
C LYS A 289 11.21 -25.97 -22.64
N ASP A 290 10.37 -25.06 -23.13
CA ASP A 290 9.84 -25.07 -24.50
C ASP A 290 10.11 -23.72 -25.21
N PRO A 291 11.37 -23.41 -25.57
CA PRO A 291 11.75 -22.07 -26.05
C PRO A 291 11.12 -21.72 -27.41
N GLU A 292 10.86 -22.71 -28.27
CA GLU A 292 10.21 -22.47 -29.57
C GLU A 292 8.73 -22.15 -29.43
N LEU A 293 8.03 -22.83 -28.50
CA LEU A 293 6.63 -22.52 -28.20
C LEU A 293 6.51 -21.13 -27.60
N LEU A 294 7.41 -20.77 -26.67
CA LEU A 294 7.47 -19.42 -26.11
C LEU A 294 7.71 -18.38 -27.21
N SER A 295 8.71 -18.58 -28.06
CA SER A 295 9.04 -17.65 -29.15
C SER A 295 7.86 -17.45 -30.10
N ALA A 296 7.17 -18.54 -30.45
CA ALA A 296 5.99 -18.47 -31.29
C ALA A 296 4.84 -17.72 -30.61
N PHE A 297 4.61 -17.93 -29.32
CA PHE A 297 3.60 -17.22 -28.54
C PHE A 297 3.92 -15.72 -28.44
N VAL A 298 5.16 -15.34 -28.10
CA VAL A 298 5.61 -13.95 -28.00
C VAL A 298 5.44 -13.20 -29.32
N ARG A 299 5.80 -13.83 -30.47
CA ARG A 299 5.57 -13.23 -31.80
C ARG A 299 4.10 -12.94 -32.06
N ARG A 300 3.21 -13.91 -31.78
CA ARG A 300 1.76 -13.76 -32.00
C ARG A 300 1.14 -12.72 -31.06
N ALA A 301 1.66 -12.59 -29.84
CA ALA A 301 1.27 -11.55 -28.92
C ALA A 301 1.69 -10.17 -29.44
N GLY A 302 2.94 -10.04 -29.89
CA GLY A 302 3.49 -8.80 -30.46
C GLY A 302 2.71 -8.29 -31.68
N GLN A 303 2.24 -9.21 -32.55
CA GLN A 303 1.38 -8.87 -33.70
C GLN A 303 0.04 -8.23 -33.29
N ARG A 304 -0.41 -8.45 -32.05
CA ARG A 304 -1.61 -7.86 -31.45
C ARG A 304 -1.30 -6.65 -30.55
N GLY A 305 -0.04 -6.21 -30.51
CA GLY A 305 0.40 -5.13 -29.62
C GLY A 305 0.52 -5.53 -28.14
N ILE A 306 0.58 -6.83 -27.85
CA ILE A 306 0.66 -7.38 -26.49
C ILE A 306 2.10 -7.78 -26.19
N GLY A 307 2.70 -7.18 -25.17
CA GLY A 307 3.99 -7.58 -24.62
C GLY A 307 3.88 -8.80 -23.72
N ILE A 308 4.91 -9.63 -23.67
CA ILE A 308 4.97 -10.79 -22.78
C ILE A 308 6.17 -10.62 -21.83
N SER A 309 5.93 -10.75 -20.54
CA SER A 309 6.95 -10.75 -19.51
C SER A 309 6.83 -12.04 -18.70
N ALA A 310 7.96 -12.63 -18.30
CA ALA A 310 7.94 -13.79 -17.42
C ALA A 310 7.67 -13.32 -15.99
N VAL A 311 6.88 -14.06 -15.22
CA VAL A 311 6.69 -13.81 -13.79
C VAL A 311 7.05 -15.05 -12.97
N GLU A 312 7.71 -14.82 -11.84
CA GLU A 312 7.99 -15.81 -10.81
C GLU A 312 7.74 -15.22 -9.43
N GLY A 313 7.29 -16.05 -8.49
CA GLY A 313 7.10 -15.65 -7.10
C GLY A 313 7.19 -16.83 -6.14
N ASP A 314 7.99 -16.67 -5.09
CA ASP A 314 8.03 -17.51 -3.90
C ASP A 314 8.68 -16.69 -2.77
N PRO A 315 8.03 -16.53 -1.60
CA PRO A 315 8.60 -15.83 -0.45
C PRO A 315 10.02 -16.29 -0.08
N HIS A 316 10.36 -17.57 -0.27
CA HIS A 316 11.65 -18.14 0.11
C HIS A 316 12.81 -17.68 -0.79
N MET A 317 12.54 -17.13 -1.98
CA MET A 317 13.59 -16.63 -2.89
C MET A 317 14.47 -15.55 -2.27
N VAL A 318 13.96 -14.84 -1.25
CA VAL A 318 14.70 -13.82 -0.50
C VAL A 318 15.81 -14.40 0.38
N LEU A 319 15.72 -15.69 0.73
CA LEU A 319 16.58 -16.30 1.72
C LEU A 319 18.01 -16.46 1.19
N PRO A 320 19.05 -16.25 2.03
CA PRO A 320 20.44 -16.41 1.62
C PRO A 320 20.75 -17.75 0.94
N GLY A 321 20.14 -18.85 1.42
CA GLY A 321 20.31 -20.19 0.85
C GLY A 321 19.69 -20.37 -0.53
N GLU A 322 18.61 -19.65 -0.84
CA GLU A 322 17.86 -19.76 -2.10
C GLU A 322 18.33 -18.75 -3.16
N ARG A 323 19.10 -17.73 -2.76
CA ARG A 323 19.49 -16.61 -3.63
C ARG A 323 20.24 -17.06 -4.88
N ALA A 324 21.14 -18.04 -4.76
CA ALA A 324 21.90 -18.55 -5.90
C ALA A 324 21.02 -19.26 -6.93
N ALA A 325 20.04 -20.04 -6.46
CA ALA A 325 19.05 -20.71 -7.30
C ALA A 325 18.12 -19.69 -7.97
N THR A 326 17.65 -18.70 -7.21
CA THR A 326 16.84 -17.57 -7.72
C THR A 326 17.58 -16.80 -8.82
N ALA A 327 18.86 -16.46 -8.60
CA ALA A 327 19.71 -15.83 -9.60
C ALA A 327 19.92 -16.72 -10.85
N ALA A 328 19.95 -18.05 -10.71
CA ALA A 328 20.04 -18.95 -11.85
C ALA A 328 18.80 -18.88 -12.76
N ARG A 329 17.62 -18.63 -12.19
CA ARG A 329 16.38 -18.43 -12.96
C ARG A 329 16.46 -17.15 -13.80
N ALA A 330 16.89 -16.05 -13.21
CA ALA A 330 17.12 -14.79 -13.94
C ALA A 330 18.11 -14.96 -15.11
N ARG A 331 19.21 -15.70 -14.90
CA ARG A 331 20.17 -16.06 -15.96
C ARG A 331 19.52 -16.85 -17.09
N ALA A 332 18.63 -17.79 -16.78
CA ALA A 332 17.96 -18.62 -17.80
C ALA A 332 17.09 -17.77 -18.74
N TYR A 333 16.30 -16.83 -18.18
CA TYR A 333 15.49 -15.91 -18.96
C TYR A 333 16.34 -14.93 -19.77
N ALA A 334 17.41 -14.38 -19.17
CA ALA A 334 18.33 -13.49 -19.88
C ALA A 334 19.03 -14.22 -21.07
N ALA A 335 19.44 -15.47 -20.87
CA ALA A 335 20.04 -16.29 -21.92
C ALA A 335 19.07 -16.59 -23.07
N TYR A 336 17.81 -16.91 -22.76
CA TYR A 336 16.77 -17.04 -23.78
C TYR A 336 16.61 -15.75 -24.59
N ASN A 337 16.45 -14.61 -23.91
CA ASN A 337 16.25 -13.33 -24.58
C ASN A 337 17.46 -12.89 -25.44
N ALA A 338 18.68 -13.22 -25.03
CA ALA A 338 19.87 -12.98 -25.82
C ALA A 338 19.92 -13.82 -27.10
N ALA A 339 19.43 -15.06 -27.05
CA ALA A 339 19.37 -15.98 -28.18
C ALA A 339 18.18 -15.74 -29.11
N ALA A 340 17.05 -15.27 -28.56
CA ALA A 340 15.83 -15.01 -29.32
C ALA A 340 15.98 -13.79 -30.24
N GLU A 341 15.36 -13.86 -31.41
CA GLU A 341 15.22 -12.73 -32.31
C GLU A 341 14.32 -11.64 -31.69
N PRO A 342 14.45 -10.36 -32.10
CA PRO A 342 13.76 -9.24 -31.44
C PRO A 342 12.25 -9.41 -31.25
N ALA A 343 11.55 -10.05 -32.22
CA ALA A 343 10.11 -10.25 -32.16
C ALA A 343 9.65 -11.39 -31.21
N ALA A 344 10.58 -12.21 -30.71
CA ALA A 344 10.32 -13.31 -29.79
C ALA A 344 10.85 -13.06 -28.37
N ARG A 345 11.45 -11.90 -28.10
CA ARG A 345 11.99 -11.57 -26.77
C ARG A 345 10.88 -11.23 -25.78
N LEU A 346 11.03 -11.74 -24.56
CA LEU A 346 10.29 -11.27 -23.39
C LEU A 346 10.62 -9.79 -23.15
N LYS A 347 9.65 -9.01 -22.65
CA LYS A 347 9.85 -7.61 -22.29
C LYS A 347 10.66 -7.45 -21.00
N SER A 348 10.32 -8.22 -19.97
CA SER A 348 11.02 -8.22 -18.68
C SER A 348 10.86 -9.57 -17.96
N ILE A 349 11.58 -9.69 -16.84
CA ILE A 349 11.30 -10.69 -15.80
C ILE A 349 10.72 -9.93 -14.62
N GLN A 350 9.57 -10.39 -14.13
CA GLN A 350 8.92 -9.88 -12.95
C GLN A 350 9.12 -10.85 -11.78
N PHE A 351 9.58 -10.34 -10.64
CA PHE A 351 9.73 -11.10 -9.40
C PHE A 351 8.69 -10.63 -8.37
N ASP A 352 7.78 -11.53 -8.02
CA ASP A 352 6.76 -11.39 -6.99
C ASP A 352 7.22 -12.12 -5.71
N ILE A 353 8.23 -11.54 -5.07
CA ILE A 353 8.82 -12.09 -3.84
C ILE A 353 8.18 -11.38 -2.67
N GLU A 354 7.32 -12.09 -1.93
CA GLU A 354 6.57 -11.58 -0.78
C GLU A 354 7.17 -12.07 0.55
N PRO A 355 8.33 -11.54 0.99
CA PRO A 355 9.07 -12.09 2.13
C PRO A 355 8.32 -11.96 3.47
N TYR A 356 7.33 -11.07 3.56
CA TYR A 356 6.48 -10.88 4.73
C TYR A 356 5.51 -12.05 4.96
N LEU A 357 5.35 -12.96 3.99
CA LEU A 357 4.63 -14.21 4.18
C LEU A 357 5.48 -15.27 4.90
N LEU A 358 6.79 -15.06 5.02
CA LEU A 358 7.66 -15.95 5.76
C LEU A 358 7.45 -15.79 7.27
N PRO A 359 7.38 -16.89 8.03
CA PRO A 359 7.39 -16.81 9.48
C PRO A 359 8.65 -16.11 10.02
N GLU A 360 8.52 -15.36 11.11
CA GLU A 360 9.62 -14.63 11.79
C GLU A 360 10.85 -15.53 12.08
N HIS A 361 10.64 -16.82 12.34
CA HIS A 361 11.73 -17.76 12.60
C HIS A 361 12.51 -18.19 11.36
N VAL A 362 11.92 -18.02 10.17
CA VAL A 362 12.56 -18.27 8.87
C VAL A 362 13.28 -17.01 8.40
N LEU A 363 12.60 -15.85 8.51
CA LEU A 363 13.17 -14.55 8.20
C LEU A 363 12.75 -13.53 9.27
N PRO A 364 13.64 -13.17 10.21
CA PRO A 364 13.34 -12.15 11.20
C PRO A 364 13.05 -10.80 10.55
N ALA A 365 12.09 -10.04 11.07
CA ALA A 365 11.68 -8.74 10.51
C ALA A 365 12.85 -7.75 10.41
N ALA A 366 13.77 -7.79 11.38
CA ALA A 366 14.99 -6.97 11.41
C ALA A 366 15.98 -7.27 10.27
N ARG A 367 15.87 -8.44 9.63
CA ARG A 367 16.71 -8.87 8.50
C ARG A 367 16.04 -8.70 7.15
N LEU A 368 14.70 -8.58 7.11
CA LEU A 368 13.91 -8.59 5.88
C LEU A 368 14.43 -7.60 4.85
N ASP A 369 14.56 -6.32 5.21
CA ASP A 369 14.96 -5.27 4.27
C ASP A 369 16.36 -5.55 3.69
N ALA A 370 17.31 -5.98 4.52
CA ALA A 370 18.67 -6.27 4.09
C ALA A 370 18.74 -7.50 3.16
N GLU A 371 18.02 -8.58 3.48
CA GLU A 371 18.00 -9.79 2.63
C GLU A 371 17.26 -9.54 1.32
N TYR A 372 16.22 -8.72 1.33
CA TYR A 372 15.53 -8.32 0.11
C TYR A 372 16.46 -7.52 -0.81
N VAL A 373 17.12 -6.48 -0.31
CA VAL A 373 18.08 -5.68 -1.09
C VAL A 373 19.25 -6.52 -1.62
N ALA A 374 19.78 -7.46 -0.82
CA ALA A 374 20.80 -8.38 -1.29
C ALA A 374 20.31 -9.29 -2.43
N THR A 375 19.05 -9.70 -2.38
CA THR A 375 18.41 -10.50 -3.44
C THR A 375 18.18 -9.67 -4.70
N LEU A 376 17.74 -8.40 -4.59
CA LEU A 376 17.65 -7.47 -5.71
C LEU A 376 18.99 -7.32 -6.44
N ALA A 377 20.09 -7.16 -5.69
CA ALA A 377 21.43 -7.03 -6.25
C ALA A 377 21.85 -8.28 -7.02
N ALA A 378 21.67 -9.47 -6.44
CA ALA A 378 22.00 -10.74 -7.08
C ALA A 378 21.17 -10.99 -8.36
N LEU A 379 19.89 -10.62 -8.33
CA LEU A 379 19.01 -10.71 -9.49
C LEU A 379 19.45 -9.77 -10.61
N ARG A 380 19.80 -8.51 -10.29
CA ARG A 380 20.34 -7.56 -11.27
C ARG A 380 21.62 -8.09 -11.91
N GLU A 381 22.56 -8.56 -11.11
CA GLU A 381 23.81 -9.14 -11.62
C GLU A 381 23.54 -10.31 -12.57
N ALA A 382 22.65 -11.22 -12.18
CA ALA A 382 22.26 -12.38 -12.97
C ALA A 382 21.52 -12.05 -14.27
N ALA A 383 20.65 -11.04 -14.25
CA ALA A 383 19.85 -10.61 -15.39
C ALA A 383 20.66 -9.82 -16.42
N GLY A 384 21.75 -9.16 -15.98
CA GLY A 384 22.53 -8.26 -16.81
C GLY A 384 21.66 -7.13 -17.38
N GLY A 385 21.59 -7.05 -18.72
CA GLY A 385 20.76 -6.06 -19.43
C GLY A 385 19.28 -6.42 -19.56
N MET A 386 18.85 -7.60 -19.09
CA MET A 386 17.44 -7.97 -19.10
C MET A 386 16.65 -7.08 -18.13
N PRO A 387 15.55 -6.43 -18.56
CA PRO A 387 14.77 -5.60 -17.66
C PRO A 387 14.16 -6.40 -16.49
N LEU A 388 14.27 -5.84 -15.29
CA LEU A 388 13.71 -6.42 -14.07
C LEU A 388 12.57 -5.57 -13.51
N GLU A 389 11.48 -6.23 -13.18
CA GLU A 389 10.35 -5.66 -12.47
C GLU A 389 10.14 -6.40 -11.15
N PHE A 390 9.79 -5.67 -10.09
CA PHE A 390 9.52 -6.26 -8.78
C PHE A 390 8.11 -5.91 -8.33
N VAL A 391 7.37 -6.91 -7.89
CA VAL A 391 6.07 -6.71 -7.26
C VAL A 391 6.28 -6.41 -5.78
N VAL A 392 5.71 -5.31 -5.30
CA VAL A 392 5.94 -4.81 -3.94
C VAL A 392 4.63 -4.34 -3.31
N PRO A 393 4.44 -4.53 -2.00
CA PRO A 393 3.23 -4.07 -1.33
C PRO A 393 3.21 -2.56 -1.13
N PHE A 394 2.02 -1.97 -1.16
CA PHE A 394 1.86 -0.51 -1.02
C PHE A 394 2.43 0.06 0.31
N TRP A 395 2.48 -0.73 1.39
CA TRP A 395 3.00 -0.26 2.68
C TRP A 395 4.53 -0.15 2.72
N TRP A 396 5.24 -0.46 1.63
CA TRP A 396 6.68 -0.19 1.50
C TRP A 396 6.99 1.22 1.02
N GLY A 397 5.98 2.05 0.70
CA GLY A 397 6.16 3.42 0.19
C GLY A 397 6.90 4.37 1.15
N GLU A 398 7.11 3.97 2.41
CA GLU A 398 7.88 4.73 3.40
C GLU A 398 9.16 4.02 3.87
N ARG A 399 9.48 2.84 3.32
CA ARG A 399 10.67 2.06 3.69
C ARG A 399 11.87 2.47 2.83
N GLN A 400 12.58 3.51 3.26
CA GLN A 400 13.67 4.11 2.48
C GLN A 400 14.74 3.09 2.04
N ALA A 401 15.15 2.16 2.91
CA ALA A 401 16.17 1.17 2.57
C ALA A 401 15.75 0.26 1.39
N LEU A 402 14.47 -0.14 1.35
CA LEU A 402 13.91 -0.92 0.24
C LEU A 402 13.80 -0.08 -1.03
N LEU A 403 13.28 1.15 -0.92
CA LEU A 403 13.14 2.07 -2.06
C LEU A 403 14.49 2.41 -2.70
N ASP A 404 15.55 2.57 -1.89
CA ASP A 404 16.91 2.81 -2.38
C ASP A 404 17.50 1.58 -3.08
N GLY A 405 17.22 0.38 -2.57
CA GLY A 405 17.62 -0.88 -3.20
C GLY A 405 16.91 -1.10 -4.54
N LEU A 406 15.60 -0.87 -4.58
CA LEU A 406 14.78 -0.92 -5.80
C LEU A 406 15.29 0.10 -6.82
N ALA A 407 15.59 1.33 -6.42
CA ALA A 407 16.09 2.36 -7.33
C ALA A 407 17.44 1.96 -7.97
N ARG A 408 18.28 1.21 -7.23
CA ARG A 408 19.57 0.73 -7.74
C ARG A 408 19.45 -0.49 -8.65
N HIS A 409 18.51 -1.40 -8.38
CA HIS A 409 18.54 -2.74 -8.99
C HIS A 409 17.34 -3.07 -9.88
N ALA A 410 16.22 -2.34 -9.75
CA ALA A 410 15.03 -2.51 -10.57
C ALA A 410 14.99 -1.54 -11.77
N ASP A 411 14.28 -1.94 -12.82
CA ASP A 411 13.85 -1.03 -13.91
C ASP A 411 12.39 -0.60 -13.73
N ALA A 412 11.60 -1.43 -13.05
CA ALA A 412 10.19 -1.19 -12.78
C ALA A 412 9.76 -1.77 -11.44
N VAL A 413 8.66 -1.26 -10.90
CA VAL A 413 7.91 -1.89 -9.80
C VAL A 413 6.44 -2.00 -10.16
N SER A 414 5.80 -3.08 -9.72
CA SER A 414 4.35 -3.23 -9.68
C SER A 414 3.90 -3.12 -8.22
N VAL A 415 3.19 -2.05 -7.90
CA VAL A 415 2.74 -1.78 -6.53
C VAL A 415 1.41 -2.47 -6.32
N MET A 416 1.39 -3.43 -5.43
CA MET A 416 0.20 -4.12 -4.98
C MET A 416 -0.66 -3.21 -4.12
N ASP A 417 -1.59 -2.52 -4.76
CA ASP A 417 -2.55 -1.59 -4.16
C ASP A 417 -3.96 -2.15 -4.29
N TYR A 418 -4.27 -3.11 -3.44
CA TYR A 418 -5.54 -3.84 -3.52
C TYR A 418 -6.75 -3.01 -3.05
N ARG A 419 -6.65 -1.68 -2.89
CA ARG A 419 -7.79 -0.88 -2.44
C ARG A 419 -8.84 -0.73 -3.54
N THR A 420 -10.09 -0.50 -3.10
CA THR A 420 -11.23 -0.26 -3.99
C THR A 420 -11.74 1.18 -3.95
N ASP A 421 -11.49 1.88 -2.84
CA ASP A 421 -11.82 3.29 -2.69
C ASP A 421 -10.82 4.15 -3.49
N PRO A 422 -11.27 4.99 -4.44
CA PRO A 422 -10.38 5.76 -5.29
C PRO A 422 -9.43 6.70 -4.54
N GLU A 423 -9.86 7.24 -3.40
CA GLU A 423 -9.01 8.13 -2.60
C GLU A 423 -7.88 7.35 -1.93
N GLN A 424 -8.16 6.15 -1.41
CA GLN A 424 -7.14 5.26 -0.87
C GLN A 424 -6.18 4.75 -1.94
N ILE A 425 -6.68 4.34 -3.12
CA ILE A 425 -5.81 3.91 -4.23
C ILE A 425 -4.85 5.05 -4.60
N LEU A 426 -5.37 6.28 -4.74
CA LEU A 426 -4.52 7.43 -5.02
C LEU A 426 -3.49 7.67 -3.90
N ALA A 427 -3.91 7.62 -2.64
CA ALA A 427 -3.03 7.86 -1.49
C ALA A 427 -1.87 6.84 -1.41
N PHE A 428 -2.13 5.57 -1.72
CA PHE A 428 -1.12 4.51 -1.68
C PHE A 428 -0.27 4.43 -2.95
N ALA A 429 -0.80 4.86 -4.10
CA ALA A 429 -0.02 4.97 -5.34
C ALA A 429 1.01 6.11 -5.28
N ILE A 430 0.66 7.27 -4.71
CA ILE A 430 1.51 8.49 -4.78
C ILE A 430 2.95 8.27 -4.30
N PRO A 431 3.24 7.63 -3.14
CA PRO A 431 4.61 7.42 -2.68
C PRO A 431 5.49 6.72 -3.72
N PHE A 432 4.95 5.72 -4.42
CA PHE A 432 5.69 4.99 -5.45
C PHE A 432 5.75 5.75 -6.76
N LEU A 433 4.67 6.43 -7.17
CA LEU A 433 4.69 7.25 -8.39
C LEU A 433 5.69 8.42 -8.26
N ASP A 434 5.74 9.06 -7.09
CA ASP A 434 6.74 10.09 -6.78
C ASP A 434 8.16 9.51 -6.73
N TRP A 435 8.34 8.33 -6.13
CA TRP A 435 9.60 7.59 -6.15
C TRP A 435 10.04 7.27 -7.58
N GLY A 436 9.15 6.78 -8.44
CA GLY A 436 9.42 6.45 -9.83
C GLY A 436 9.83 7.68 -10.63
N ALA A 437 9.11 8.80 -10.47
CA ALA A 437 9.45 10.07 -11.08
C ALA A 437 10.82 10.60 -10.61
N ALA A 438 11.18 10.42 -9.34
CA ALA A 438 12.46 10.87 -8.78
C ALA A 438 13.64 9.96 -9.19
N SER A 439 13.41 8.66 -9.34
CA SER A 439 14.44 7.65 -9.61
C SER A 439 14.55 7.25 -11.09
N GLY A 440 13.66 7.76 -11.94
CA GLY A 440 13.59 7.43 -13.36
C GLY A 440 13.10 5.99 -13.62
N LYS A 441 12.31 5.43 -12.70
CA LYS A 441 11.83 4.04 -12.75
C LYS A 441 10.39 3.97 -13.18
N ARG A 442 10.02 2.84 -13.79
CA ARG A 442 8.64 2.57 -14.19
C ARG A 442 7.82 2.08 -13.00
N VAL A 443 6.58 2.52 -12.88
CA VAL A 443 5.67 2.16 -11.78
C VAL A 443 4.33 1.75 -12.35
N ARG A 444 3.91 0.52 -12.05
CA ARG A 444 2.55 0.04 -12.27
C ARG A 444 1.79 0.04 -10.96
N ILE A 445 0.50 0.34 -11.01
CA ILE A 445 -0.39 0.22 -9.86
C ILE A 445 -1.27 -1.02 -10.08
N ALA A 446 -1.17 -1.99 -9.18
CA ALA A 446 -1.83 -3.28 -9.29
C ALA A 446 -3.10 -3.32 -8.44
N LEU A 447 -4.23 -3.61 -9.05
CA LEU A 447 -5.55 -3.69 -8.42
C LEU A 447 -6.04 -5.14 -8.40
N GLU A 448 -6.73 -5.53 -7.33
CA GLU A 448 -7.27 -6.88 -7.13
C GLU A 448 -8.72 -6.98 -7.62
N ALA A 449 -9.00 -7.93 -8.52
CA ALA A 449 -10.34 -8.23 -9.04
C ALA A 449 -10.85 -9.63 -8.68
N GLY A 450 -10.04 -10.40 -7.95
CA GLY A 450 -10.36 -11.77 -7.54
C GLY A 450 -11.25 -11.81 -6.30
N PRO A 451 -11.93 -12.94 -6.04
CA PRO A 451 -12.68 -13.11 -4.80
C PRO A 451 -11.73 -13.12 -3.61
N LEU A 452 -12.01 -12.33 -2.57
CA LEU A 452 -11.41 -12.52 -1.26
C LEU A 452 -12.36 -13.27 -0.32
N PRO A 453 -11.84 -14.12 0.58
CA PRO A 453 -12.68 -14.79 1.55
C PRO A 453 -13.36 -13.76 2.47
N PHE A 454 -14.59 -14.08 2.88
CA PHE A 454 -15.25 -13.34 3.95
C PHE A 454 -14.53 -13.64 5.26
N GLU A 455 -13.95 -12.62 5.87
CA GLU A 455 -13.40 -12.71 7.22
C GLU A 455 -14.31 -11.97 8.20
N THR A 456 -14.08 -12.19 9.49
CA THR A 456 -14.72 -11.44 10.57
C THR A 456 -13.63 -10.75 11.37
N GLN A 457 -13.75 -9.44 11.57
CA GLN A 457 -12.90 -8.71 12.50
C GLN A 457 -13.64 -8.52 13.81
N ARG A 458 -13.03 -9.00 14.90
CA ARG A 458 -13.49 -8.82 16.27
C ARG A 458 -12.60 -7.80 16.97
N ARG A 459 -13.20 -6.74 17.51
CA ARG A 459 -12.52 -5.68 18.26
C ARG A 459 -12.66 -5.93 19.75
N TYR A 460 -11.52 -6.13 20.40
CA TYR A 460 -11.44 -6.34 21.84
C TYR A 460 -10.84 -5.12 22.54
N ARG A 461 -11.44 -4.68 23.64
CA ARG A 461 -10.92 -3.59 24.48
C ARG A 461 -10.59 -4.13 25.87
N ARG A 462 -9.44 -3.71 26.42
CA ARG A 462 -9.03 -4.09 27.76
C ARG A 462 -10.07 -3.65 28.79
N ALA A 463 -10.50 -4.59 29.62
CA ALA A 463 -11.39 -4.34 30.75
C ALA A 463 -10.58 -4.19 32.05
N PRO A 464 -11.19 -3.65 33.13
CA PRO A 464 -10.56 -3.63 34.45
C PRO A 464 -10.17 -5.03 34.91
N ILE A 465 -9.04 -5.16 35.61
CA ILE A 465 -8.56 -6.44 36.15
C ILE A 465 -9.66 -7.09 37.00
N GLY A 466 -9.92 -8.38 36.77
CA GLY A 466 -10.96 -9.14 37.47
C GLY A 466 -12.36 -9.04 36.85
N ALA A 467 -12.57 -8.23 35.81
CA ALA A 467 -13.83 -8.22 35.07
C ALA A 467 -14.06 -9.54 34.31
N ALA A 468 -15.32 -9.95 34.21
CA ALA A 468 -15.70 -11.02 33.29
C ALA A 468 -15.58 -10.51 31.85
N SER A 469 -14.91 -11.28 30.97
CA SER A 469 -14.55 -10.80 29.63
C SER A 469 -14.51 -11.93 28.60
N ASP A 470 -14.78 -11.58 27.35
CA ASP A 470 -14.87 -12.51 26.21
C ASP A 470 -13.52 -13.07 25.77
N MET A 471 -12.43 -12.38 26.11
CA MET A 471 -11.06 -12.85 25.87
C MET A 471 -10.21 -12.63 27.12
N LEU A 472 -9.46 -13.68 27.47
CA LEU A 472 -8.50 -13.66 28.57
C LEU A 472 -7.09 -13.83 28.03
N LEU A 473 -6.24 -12.84 28.24
CA LEU A 473 -4.83 -12.90 27.83
C LEU A 473 -3.97 -13.35 29.01
N PHE A 474 -3.28 -14.47 28.84
CA PHE A 474 -2.38 -15.05 29.83
C PHE A 474 -0.93 -14.95 29.40
N THR A 475 -0.05 -14.77 30.37
CA THR A 475 1.40 -14.92 30.19
C THR A 475 1.88 -16.14 30.98
N ILE A 476 2.40 -17.15 30.29
CA ILE A 476 2.91 -18.40 30.87
C ILE A 476 4.31 -18.65 30.31
N GLU A 477 5.33 -18.68 31.18
CA GLU A 477 6.75 -18.84 30.79
C GLU A 477 7.17 -17.87 29.66
N GLY A 478 6.75 -16.60 29.77
CA GLY A 478 7.05 -15.55 28.79
C GLY A 478 6.22 -15.61 27.50
N GLN A 479 5.41 -16.66 27.31
CA GLN A 479 4.52 -16.80 26.16
C GLN A 479 3.15 -16.18 26.46
N GLN A 480 2.64 -15.40 25.51
CA GLN A 480 1.35 -14.72 25.64
C GLN A 480 0.29 -15.43 24.80
N VAL A 481 -0.79 -15.87 25.45
CA VAL A 481 -1.89 -16.57 24.78
C VAL A 481 -3.23 -15.93 25.10
N ALA A 482 -3.92 -15.50 24.05
CA ALA A 482 -5.32 -15.09 24.09
C ALA A 482 -6.20 -16.34 24.09
N VAL A 483 -6.99 -16.50 25.15
CA VAL A 483 -8.03 -17.52 25.27
C VAL A 483 -9.35 -16.83 24.95
N LEU A 484 -9.93 -17.13 23.79
CA LEU A 484 -11.24 -16.59 23.39
C LEU A 484 -12.33 -17.49 23.96
N LEU A 485 -13.35 -16.88 24.55
CA LEU A 485 -14.40 -17.57 25.28
C LEU A 485 -15.75 -17.39 24.59
N ARG A 486 -16.57 -18.44 24.63
CA ARG A 486 -17.98 -18.39 24.20
C ARG A 486 -18.86 -17.62 25.18
N GLN A 487 -18.41 -17.50 26.43
CA GLN A 487 -19.09 -16.77 27.50
C GLN A 487 -18.06 -16.01 28.33
N PRO A 488 -18.34 -14.75 28.71
CA PRO A 488 -17.43 -13.96 29.54
C PRO A 488 -17.09 -14.67 30.86
N LEU A 489 -15.80 -14.71 31.18
CA LEU A 489 -15.31 -15.25 32.45
C LEU A 489 -14.31 -14.29 33.09
N ALA A 490 -14.36 -14.17 34.41
CA ALA A 490 -13.36 -13.43 35.18
C ALA A 490 -12.24 -14.38 35.60
N HIS A 491 -10.99 -13.94 35.45
CA HIS A 491 -9.85 -14.72 35.93
C HIS A 491 -8.77 -13.82 36.56
N PRO A 492 -8.30 -14.12 37.79
CA PRO A 492 -7.43 -13.21 38.55
C PRO A 492 -6.01 -13.08 37.98
N ARG A 493 -5.57 -14.04 37.15
CA ARG A 493 -4.23 -14.07 36.52
C ARG A 493 -4.21 -13.65 35.05
N ALA A 494 -5.33 -13.21 34.50
CA ALA A 494 -5.44 -12.82 33.09
C ALA A 494 -5.59 -11.30 32.96
N LEU A 495 -5.13 -10.75 31.83
CA LEU A 495 -5.58 -9.45 31.37
C LEU A 495 -6.93 -9.65 30.65
N PRO A 496 -8.03 -9.05 31.15
CA PRO A 496 -9.35 -9.25 30.57
C PRO A 496 -9.59 -8.29 29.40
N TYR A 497 -10.23 -8.80 28.36
CA TYR A 497 -10.61 -8.04 27.17
C TYR A 497 -12.06 -8.33 26.77
N GLN A 498 -12.87 -7.28 26.73
CA GLN A 498 -14.26 -7.33 26.32
C GLN A 498 -14.38 -7.19 24.79
N LEU A 499 -15.22 -8.00 24.17
CA LEU A 499 -15.60 -7.84 22.77
C LEU A 499 -16.53 -6.62 22.63
N ILE A 500 -16.08 -5.61 21.89
CA ILE A 500 -16.82 -4.36 21.69
C ILE A 500 -17.60 -4.37 20.38
N ASP A 501 -17.01 -4.94 19.33
CA ASP A 501 -17.61 -4.99 17.99
C ASP A 501 -17.14 -6.26 17.25
N SER A 502 -18.01 -6.79 16.40
CA SER A 502 -17.72 -7.92 15.52
C SER A 502 -18.39 -7.65 14.19
N ARG A 503 -17.59 -7.44 13.14
CA ARG A 503 -18.10 -7.10 11.80
C ARG A 503 -17.54 -8.04 10.74
N PRO A 504 -18.37 -8.44 9.76
CA PRO A 504 -17.85 -9.10 8.57
C PRO A 504 -16.95 -8.10 7.81
N ILE A 505 -15.78 -8.59 7.39
CA ILE A 505 -14.97 -7.97 6.36
C ILE A 505 -15.18 -8.87 5.15
N ASP A 506 -16.02 -8.41 4.23
CA ASP A 506 -16.27 -9.13 2.99
C ASP A 506 -15.10 -9.02 2.01
N GLY A 507 -14.01 -8.31 2.35
CA GLY A 507 -12.87 -8.05 1.48
C GLY A 507 -13.11 -6.91 0.48
N SER A 508 -14.27 -6.24 0.50
CA SER A 508 -14.63 -5.21 -0.49
C SER A 508 -13.75 -3.97 -0.43
N ALA A 509 -13.00 -3.78 0.66
CA ALA A 509 -11.99 -2.72 0.80
C ALA A 509 -10.60 -3.12 0.26
N THR A 510 -10.40 -4.40 -0.08
CA THR A 510 -9.13 -5.02 -0.50
C THR A 510 -9.22 -5.76 -1.83
N SER A 511 -10.40 -5.84 -2.43
CA SER A 511 -10.62 -6.36 -3.78
C SER A 511 -11.91 -5.79 -4.33
N PHE A 512 -11.95 -5.52 -5.64
CA PHE A 512 -13.20 -5.26 -6.36
C PHE A 512 -14.11 -6.50 -6.38
N HIS A 513 -13.61 -7.63 -5.88
CA HIS A 513 -14.25 -8.94 -5.94
C HIS A 513 -14.63 -9.28 -7.36
N LYS A 514 -15.57 -10.21 -7.50
CA LYS A 514 -16.24 -10.52 -8.76
C LYS A 514 -16.98 -9.32 -9.39
N ASN A 515 -16.94 -8.10 -8.82
CA ASN A 515 -17.52 -6.88 -9.42
C ASN A 515 -16.53 -6.20 -10.38
N LYS A 516 -16.17 -6.93 -11.44
CA LYS A 516 -15.26 -6.47 -12.50
C LYS A 516 -15.82 -5.22 -13.23
N ASP A 517 -17.13 -5.02 -13.24
CA ASP A 517 -17.77 -3.85 -13.87
C ASP A 517 -17.49 -2.54 -13.12
N ALA A 518 -17.50 -2.57 -11.78
CA ALA A 518 -17.12 -1.41 -10.98
C ALA A 518 -15.66 -1.02 -11.20
N LEU A 519 -14.76 -2.00 -11.26
CA LEU A 519 -13.36 -1.77 -11.60
C LEU A 519 -13.24 -1.18 -13.01
N ARG A 520 -13.92 -1.77 -14.01
CA ARG A 520 -13.92 -1.30 -15.41
C ARG A 520 -14.39 0.16 -15.53
N ALA A 521 -15.39 0.57 -14.76
CA ALA A 521 -15.87 1.94 -14.72
C ALA A 521 -14.88 2.92 -14.07
N LEU A 522 -14.08 2.45 -13.11
CA LEU A 522 -13.10 3.26 -12.40
C LEU A 522 -11.79 3.47 -13.19
N LEU A 523 -11.35 2.45 -13.95
CA LEU A 523 -10.04 2.47 -14.64
C LEU A 523 -9.77 3.74 -15.45
N PRO A 524 -10.68 4.27 -16.30
CA PRO A 524 -10.38 5.46 -17.09
C PRO A 524 -10.01 6.69 -16.25
N ARG A 525 -10.61 6.83 -15.05
CA ARG A 525 -10.29 7.94 -14.14
C ARG A 525 -8.90 7.74 -13.52
N LEU A 526 -8.60 6.54 -13.02
CA LEU A 526 -7.29 6.24 -12.44
C LEU A 526 -6.17 6.37 -13.47
N GLU A 527 -6.40 5.91 -14.70
CA GLU A 527 -5.46 6.05 -15.82
C GLU A 527 -5.20 7.52 -16.16
N ALA A 528 -6.25 8.35 -16.15
CA ALA A 528 -6.12 9.78 -16.40
C ALA A 528 -5.38 10.52 -15.28
N ASP A 529 -5.59 10.13 -14.02
CA ASP A 529 -4.93 10.76 -12.88
C ASP A 529 -3.46 10.28 -12.75
N PHE A 530 -3.19 8.98 -12.85
CA PHE A 530 -1.84 8.42 -12.75
C PHE A 530 -0.97 8.70 -13.96
N GLY A 531 -1.53 8.81 -15.17
CA GLY A 531 -0.79 9.10 -16.39
C GLY A 531 -0.11 10.47 -16.41
N ALA A 532 -0.39 11.33 -15.43
CA ALA A 532 0.34 12.57 -15.23
C ALA A 532 1.73 12.36 -14.61
N TRP A 533 2.00 11.23 -13.94
CA TRP A 533 3.32 10.96 -13.37
C TRP A 533 4.33 10.47 -14.42
N PRO A 534 5.51 11.11 -14.49
CA PRO A 534 6.63 10.53 -15.21
C PRO A 534 6.97 9.14 -14.67
N GLY A 535 7.01 8.14 -15.56
CA GLY A 535 7.30 6.76 -15.18
C GLY A 535 6.07 5.91 -14.86
N PHE A 536 4.84 6.45 -14.86
CA PHE A 536 3.65 5.61 -14.79
C PHE A 536 3.60 4.65 -16.00
N ALA A 537 3.53 3.35 -15.70
CA ALA A 537 3.62 2.29 -16.69
C ALA A 537 2.28 1.57 -16.93
N GLY A 538 1.20 1.99 -16.27
CA GLY A 538 -0.15 1.47 -16.45
C GLY A 538 -0.70 0.78 -15.21
N ILE A 539 -1.96 0.38 -15.28
CA ILE A 539 -2.61 -0.40 -14.23
C ILE A 539 -2.43 -1.89 -14.51
N ALA A 540 -1.98 -2.63 -13.50
CA ALA A 540 -1.96 -4.08 -13.55
C ALA A 540 -3.21 -4.65 -12.86
N LEU A 541 -3.88 -5.62 -13.47
CA LEU A 541 -5.12 -6.19 -12.97
C LEU A 541 -4.83 -7.63 -12.51
N HIS A 542 -4.99 -7.91 -11.22
CA HIS A 542 -4.87 -9.25 -10.67
C HIS A 542 -6.23 -9.96 -10.71
N GLU A 543 -6.24 -11.28 -10.98
CA GLU A 543 -7.46 -12.10 -11.12
C GLU A 543 -8.53 -11.51 -12.07
N TRP A 544 -8.07 -10.83 -13.14
CA TRP A 544 -8.96 -10.18 -14.10
C TRP A 544 -9.67 -11.14 -15.06
N ARG A 545 -9.06 -12.29 -15.35
CA ARG A 545 -9.63 -13.29 -16.27
C ARG A 545 -10.71 -14.13 -15.61
#